data_AF-A0A535DXJ3-F1
#
_entry.id   AF-A0A535DXJ3-F1
#
_cell.length_a   1.000
_cell.length_b   1.000
_cell.length_c   1.000
_cell.angle_alpha   90.00
_cell.angle_beta   90.00
_cell.angle_gamma   90.00
#
_symmetry.space_group_name_H-M   'P 1'
#
loop_
_entity.id
_entity.type
_entity.pdbx_description
1 polymer ?
#
loop_
_entity_poly.entity_id
_entity_poly.type
_entity_poly.pdbx_seq_one_letter_code
_entity_poly.pdbx_strand_id
1 'polypeptide(L)'
;MPPDGRQRPADRSHTLSLSSGTLPHAGRDMKPAPTARTPRERTPTDAATKSGGLDAFLDRAVQEQLVLTYWFDSVPRTEAYPMVVRLTGRRTGVTGRPQHGDQFVHDETIDASAPGGGPVSITVRISDINPGEWTVTEKVLSPGRSERRKRGGRAGADPAPPELHRAAWSLHRRKLAPEPPGLVKTTVAPFALIPGLVPGIYFAMAVLGIVLGIVVQTVLAAHEGLPVGRTLPLAILAILAGVIGAKLWFVVLHRRERLANGWCIQGLLTGAVIVLVAGSFVARLNLGTILDLTAPGLFMGMAVGRVGCFFAGCCSGRPTASRWGVWSSDMRIGVRRLPTQLLELTLALGVGVAALAVILVHGPASGALLVGATAVYTLIRQGILLLRAEQRKSLVGPPLTAAAAVVALLADAGFVALVASGRVL
;
A
#
# COMPACT_ATOMS: atom_id res chain seq x y z
N MET A 1 3.54 72.07 3.85
CA MET A 1 4.66 72.61 4.66
C MET A 1 5.09 71.49 5.62
N PRO A 2 6.40 71.25 5.76
CA PRO A 2 7.00 69.91 5.70
C PRO A 2 7.72 69.57 7.05
N PRO A 3 8.97 69.06 7.10
CA PRO A 3 9.33 67.63 7.19
C PRO A 3 10.40 67.33 8.27
N ASP A 4 10.88 66.08 8.35
CA ASP A 4 12.31 65.66 8.37
C ASP A 4 12.41 64.21 8.90
N GLY A 5 13.26 63.29 8.41
CA GLY A 5 14.33 63.37 7.43
C GLY A 5 15.44 62.35 7.78
N ARG A 6 15.66 61.36 6.89
CA ARG A 6 16.92 60.60 6.63
C ARG A 6 17.41 59.64 7.76
N GLN A 7 18.08 58.50 7.53
CA GLN A 7 19.04 58.11 6.49
C GLN A 7 19.28 56.56 6.50
N ARG A 8 19.56 55.97 5.33
CA ARG A 8 20.13 54.60 5.13
C ARG A 8 21.68 54.61 5.22
N PRO A 9 22.32 53.43 5.35
CA PRO A 9 23.25 52.95 4.29
C PRO A 9 23.04 51.43 3.96
N ALA A 10 23.01 51.01 2.69
CA ALA A 10 24.13 50.51 1.84
C ALA A 10 24.76 49.20 2.36
N ASP A 11 24.36 48.04 1.83
CA ASP A 11 24.93 47.30 0.68
C ASP A 11 26.23 46.53 1.01
N ARG A 12 26.20 45.20 0.81
CA ARG A 12 27.34 44.33 0.51
C ARG A 12 26.86 42.91 0.19
N SER A 13 26.65 42.66 -1.10
CA SER A 13 26.67 41.34 -1.72
C SER A 13 28.10 40.81 -1.84
N HIS A 14 28.38 39.58 -1.39
CA HIS A 14 29.60 38.86 -1.71
C HIS A 14 29.28 37.54 -2.41
N THR A 15 29.50 37.57 -3.73
CA THR A 15 29.74 36.45 -4.64
C THR A 15 31.14 35.88 -4.39
N LEU A 16 31.29 34.55 -4.40
CA LEU A 16 32.61 33.89 -4.45
C LEU A 16 32.66 32.90 -5.61
N SER A 17 33.64 33.12 -6.48
CA SER A 17 33.93 32.38 -7.70
C SER A 17 34.84 31.18 -7.44
N LEU A 18 34.69 30.17 -8.30
CA LEU A 18 35.63 29.06 -8.50
C LEU A 18 36.98 29.59 -9.01
N SER A 19 38.07 29.04 -8.47
CA SER A 19 39.38 29.06 -9.13
C SER A 19 40.18 27.81 -8.81
N SER A 20 40.65 27.18 -9.88
CA SER A 20 41.56 26.05 -9.99
C SER A 20 43.02 26.49 -9.83
N GLY A 21 43.82 25.73 -9.06
CA GLY A 21 45.27 25.93 -9.00
C GLY A 21 45.98 24.72 -8.36
N THR A 22 47.09 24.30 -8.97
CA THR A 22 47.74 22.99 -8.86
C THR A 22 49.08 23.08 -8.08
N LEU A 23 49.28 22.20 -7.08
CA LEU A 23 50.54 21.59 -6.53
C LEU A 23 51.69 22.52 -6.00
N PRO A 24 52.60 22.08 -5.07
CA PRO A 24 53.25 20.76 -5.02
C PRO A 24 53.54 20.11 -3.63
N HIS A 25 54.00 18.85 -3.73
CA HIS A 25 54.50 17.93 -2.70
C HIS A 25 55.62 18.47 -1.78
N ALA A 26 55.54 18.12 -0.49
CA ALA A 26 56.70 17.81 0.35
C ALA A 26 56.27 16.84 1.46
N GLY A 27 56.95 15.69 1.55
CA GLY A 27 56.63 14.60 2.46
C GLY A 27 57.11 14.83 3.90
N ARG A 28 56.45 14.14 4.83
CA ARG A 28 57.02 13.58 6.07
C ARG A 28 56.09 12.51 6.61
N ASP A 29 56.64 11.30 6.70
CA ASP A 29 56.03 10.12 7.29
C ASP A 29 55.73 10.33 8.79
N MET A 30 54.48 10.05 9.19
CA MET A 30 54.14 9.87 10.61
C MET A 30 53.19 8.68 10.75
N LYS A 31 53.74 7.55 11.22
CA LYS A 31 53.01 6.34 11.63
C LYS A 31 52.03 6.68 12.78
N PRO A 32 50.75 6.28 12.70
CA PRO A 32 49.87 6.28 13.87
C PRO A 32 50.07 5.01 14.72
N ALA A 33 50.09 5.20 16.04
CA ALA A 33 50.17 4.18 17.08
C ALA A 33 48.95 3.21 17.09
N PRO A 34 49.09 1.98 17.64
CA PRO A 34 48.05 0.96 17.57
C PRO A 34 46.89 1.29 18.51
N THR A 35 45.70 1.53 17.96
CA THR A 35 44.46 1.66 18.72
C THR A 35 43.95 0.28 19.12
N ALA A 36 43.56 0.17 20.40
CA ALA A 36 43.11 -1.04 21.05
C ALA A 36 41.93 -1.71 20.32
N ARG A 37 42.05 -3.03 20.13
CA ARG A 37 41.01 -3.90 19.55
C ARG A 37 39.74 -3.86 20.39
N THR A 38 38.66 -3.30 19.86
CA THR A 38 37.29 -3.59 20.28
C THR A 38 36.97 -5.07 19.98
N PRO A 39 36.29 -5.81 20.89
CA PRO A 39 35.90 -7.19 20.63
C PRO A 39 34.98 -7.25 19.41
N ARG A 40 35.40 -8.05 18.43
CA ARG A 40 34.67 -8.31 17.19
C ARG A 40 33.36 -9.00 17.55
N GLU A 41 32.25 -8.27 17.43
CA GLU A 41 30.90 -8.82 17.41
C GLU A 41 30.87 -9.86 16.29
N ARG A 42 30.70 -11.14 16.66
CA ARG A 42 30.61 -12.23 15.68
C ARG A 42 29.25 -12.09 14.99
N THR A 43 29.26 -11.52 13.80
CA THR A 43 28.18 -11.64 12.83
C THR A 43 27.92 -13.13 12.59
N PRO A 44 26.69 -13.65 12.77
CA PRO A 44 26.37 -15.03 12.46
C PRO A 44 26.20 -15.16 10.93
N THR A 45 27.31 -15.21 10.20
CA THR A 45 27.29 -15.35 8.72
C THR A 45 27.95 -16.62 8.20
N ASP A 46 28.38 -17.57 9.05
CA ASP A 46 29.17 -18.72 8.56
C ASP A 46 28.54 -20.12 8.81
N ALA A 47 27.22 -20.22 9.04
CA ALA A 47 26.59 -21.55 9.21
C ALA A 47 25.22 -21.73 8.52
N ALA A 48 24.88 -20.92 7.51
CA ALA A 48 23.63 -21.08 6.75
C ALA A 48 23.91 -21.28 5.26
N THR A 49 24.64 -22.34 4.93
CA THR A 49 24.77 -22.80 3.54
C THR A 49 24.20 -24.20 3.46
N LYS A 50 23.12 -24.33 2.66
CA LYS A 50 22.38 -25.55 2.27
C LYS A 50 21.13 -25.89 3.10
N SER A 51 20.08 -25.08 2.96
CA SER A 51 18.71 -25.60 2.90
C SER A 51 17.94 -24.85 1.79
N GLY A 52 17.16 -25.60 1.02
CA GLY A 52 16.59 -25.16 -0.25
C GLY A 52 15.64 -23.97 -0.10
N GLY A 53 15.41 -23.27 -1.21
CA GLY A 53 14.52 -22.10 -1.26
C GLY A 53 13.06 -22.39 -0.86
N LEU A 54 12.63 -23.66 -0.90
CA LEU A 54 11.32 -24.10 -0.42
C LEU A 54 11.33 -24.37 1.09
N ASP A 55 12.33 -25.09 1.61
CA ASP A 55 12.44 -25.42 3.03
C ASP A 55 12.62 -24.16 3.88
N ALA A 56 13.51 -23.25 3.48
CA ALA A 56 13.68 -21.97 4.16
C ALA A 56 12.46 -21.02 4.00
N PHE A 57 11.60 -21.26 3.03
CA PHE A 57 10.32 -20.55 2.86
C PHE A 57 9.23 -21.16 3.74
N LEU A 58 9.15 -22.49 3.80
CA LEU A 58 8.26 -23.24 4.68
C LEU A 58 8.61 -22.96 6.14
N ASP A 59 9.89 -22.96 6.51
CA ASP A 59 10.37 -22.59 7.85
C ASP A 59 9.98 -21.16 8.23
N ARG A 60 10.02 -20.20 7.28
CA ARG A 60 9.52 -18.83 7.51
C ARG A 60 8.00 -18.71 7.55
N ALA A 61 7.30 -19.52 6.75
CA ALA A 61 5.83 -19.53 6.72
C ALA A 61 5.25 -20.19 7.98
N VAL A 62 6.01 -21.09 8.61
CA VAL A 62 5.70 -21.78 9.86
C VAL A 62 6.28 -21.06 11.08
N GLN A 63 7.20 -20.10 10.89
CA GLN A 63 7.75 -19.32 11.99
C GLN A 63 6.62 -18.58 12.72
N GLU A 64 6.37 -19.00 13.96
CA GLU A 64 5.34 -18.38 14.77
C GLU A 64 5.78 -16.97 15.17
N GLN A 65 4.85 -16.03 15.05
CA GLN A 65 5.05 -14.62 15.39
C GLN A 65 4.07 -14.25 16.50
N LEU A 66 4.48 -13.31 17.35
CA LEU A 66 3.55 -12.68 18.27
C LEU A 66 3.00 -11.44 17.59
N VAL A 67 1.68 -11.40 17.39
CA VAL A 67 1.00 -10.24 16.83
C VAL A 67 0.17 -9.61 17.93
N LEU A 68 0.56 -8.38 18.30
CA LEU A 68 -0.03 -7.64 19.38
C LEU A 68 -0.72 -6.41 18.80
N THR A 69 -1.98 -6.19 19.17
CA THR A 69 -2.68 -4.98 18.79
C THR A 69 -3.01 -4.14 20.01
N TYR A 70 -2.40 -2.96 20.08
CA TYR A 70 -2.67 -1.95 21.09
C TYR A 70 -3.73 -0.97 20.58
N TRP A 71 -4.70 -0.63 21.43
CA TRP A 71 -5.74 0.35 21.14
C TRP A 71 -5.65 1.53 22.09
N PHE A 72 -5.80 2.74 21.53
CA PHE A 72 -5.89 3.96 22.31
C PHE A 72 -6.72 5.00 21.58
N ASP A 73 -7.27 5.95 22.32
CA ASP A 73 -7.90 7.12 21.72
C ASP A 73 -6.85 8.21 21.51
N SER A 74 -6.71 8.64 20.26
CA SER A 74 -5.83 9.75 19.92
C SER A 74 -6.43 11.09 20.34
N VAL A 75 -5.58 11.97 20.88
CA VAL A 75 -5.95 13.35 21.17
C VAL A 75 -6.05 14.11 19.84
N PRO A 76 -7.11 14.89 19.58
CA PRO A 76 -7.21 15.69 18.37
C PRO A 76 -6.04 16.67 18.28
N ARG A 77 -5.12 16.43 17.34
CA ARG A 77 -4.02 17.34 17.01
C ARG A 77 -3.97 17.56 15.50
N THR A 78 -3.61 18.78 15.11
CA THR A 78 -3.44 19.19 13.71
C THR A 78 -2.18 18.62 13.08
N GLU A 79 -1.15 18.32 13.88
CA GLU A 79 0.13 17.79 13.44
C GLU A 79 0.35 16.36 13.96
N ALA A 80 1.00 15.54 13.14
CA ALA A 80 1.45 14.21 13.55
C ALA A 80 2.44 14.35 14.71
N TYR A 81 2.28 13.54 15.75
CA TYR A 81 3.23 13.50 16.85
C TYR A 81 3.81 12.09 16.99
N PRO A 82 5.13 11.96 17.15
CA PRO A 82 5.75 10.66 17.35
C PRO A 82 5.34 10.13 18.73
N MET A 83 4.79 8.93 18.75
CA MET A 83 4.53 8.14 19.95
C MET A 83 5.44 6.92 19.91
N VAL A 84 6.15 6.66 21.00
CA VAL A 84 6.94 5.44 21.14
C VAL A 84 6.20 4.51 22.08
N VAL A 85 5.81 3.33 21.57
CA VAL A 85 5.21 2.27 22.37
C VAL A 85 6.28 1.23 22.63
N ARG A 86 6.65 1.04 23.90
CA ARG A 86 7.56 -0.03 24.33
C ARG A 86 6.74 -1.26 24.71
N LEU A 87 6.96 -2.36 24.02
CA LEU A 87 6.39 -3.66 24.32
C LEU A 87 7.49 -4.52 24.96
N THR A 88 7.20 -5.08 26.14
CA THR A 88 8.11 -6.01 26.82
C THR A 88 7.39 -7.32 27.05
N GLY A 89 7.94 -8.41 26.53
CA GLY A 89 7.33 -9.73 26.67
C GLY A 89 8.23 -10.74 27.34
N ARG A 90 7.62 -11.64 28.11
CA ARG A 90 8.26 -12.82 28.68
C ARG A 90 7.39 -14.05 28.43
N ARG A 91 8.02 -15.13 27.98
CA ARG A 91 7.35 -16.41 27.76
C ARG A 91 6.97 -17.06 29.09
N THR A 92 5.76 -17.59 29.20
CA THR A 92 5.26 -18.27 30.40
C THR A 92 5.65 -19.75 30.39
N GLY A 93 5.76 -20.37 31.57
CA GLY A 93 6.08 -21.80 31.70
C GLY A 93 7.55 -22.19 31.49
N VAL A 94 8.48 -21.23 31.39
CA VAL A 94 9.92 -21.53 31.29
C VAL A 94 10.48 -21.93 32.66
N THR A 95 10.80 -23.22 32.83
CA THR A 95 11.48 -23.74 34.02
C THR A 95 12.99 -23.70 33.83
N GLY A 96 13.70 -22.84 34.56
CA GLY A 96 15.16 -22.67 34.47
C GLY A 96 15.58 -21.26 34.03
N ARG A 97 16.81 -21.10 33.53
CA ARG A 97 17.28 -19.81 32.98
C ARG A 97 16.62 -19.55 31.62
N PRO A 98 16.09 -18.35 31.35
CA PRO A 98 15.51 -17.99 30.05
C PRO A 98 16.54 -18.17 28.93
N GLN A 99 16.11 -18.75 27.80
CA GLN A 99 16.95 -18.92 26.63
C GLN A 99 16.80 -17.73 25.66
N HIS A 100 17.66 -17.68 24.64
CA HIS A 100 17.50 -16.73 23.55
C HIS A 100 16.13 -16.92 22.89
N GLY A 101 15.34 -15.84 22.78
CA GLY A 101 13.98 -15.90 22.23
C GLY A 101 12.86 -16.14 23.25
N ASP A 102 13.14 -16.22 24.57
CA ASP A 102 12.11 -16.30 25.64
C ASP A 102 11.77 -14.92 26.28
N GLN A 103 12.48 -13.87 25.87
CA GLN A 103 12.22 -12.48 26.27
C GLN A 103 12.43 -11.53 25.10
N PHE A 104 11.65 -10.44 25.04
CA PHE A 104 11.87 -9.37 24.09
C PHE A 104 11.57 -7.99 24.70
N VAL A 105 12.23 -6.97 24.17
CA VAL A 105 11.87 -5.56 24.34
C VAL A 105 11.84 -4.95 22.96
N HIS A 106 10.69 -4.43 22.54
CA HIS A 106 10.49 -3.84 21.21
C HIS A 106 9.94 -2.42 21.36
N ASP A 107 10.63 -1.45 20.77
CA ASP A 107 10.19 -0.06 20.72
C ASP A 107 9.65 0.26 19.33
N GLU A 108 8.35 0.52 19.24
CA GLU A 108 7.70 0.93 18.01
C GLU A 108 7.45 2.44 18.03
N THR A 109 8.12 3.17 17.14
CA THR A 109 7.87 4.62 16.97
C THR A 109 6.85 4.82 15.86
N ILE A 110 5.77 5.56 16.18
CA ILE A 110 4.66 5.78 15.27
C ILE A 110 4.34 7.26 15.23
N ASP A 111 4.25 7.79 14.02
CA ASP A 111 3.67 9.11 13.78
C ASP A 111 2.15 8.99 13.90
N ALA A 112 1.65 9.20 15.12
CA ALA A 112 0.22 9.20 15.40
C ALA A 112 -0.39 10.45 14.73
N SER A 113 -0.73 10.32 13.45
CA SER A 113 -1.55 11.28 12.73
C SER A 113 -2.99 10.79 12.74
N ALA A 114 -3.76 11.26 13.71
CA ALA A 114 -5.21 11.09 13.72
C ALA A 114 -5.83 12.49 13.77
N PRO A 115 -5.89 13.19 12.63
CA PRO A 115 -6.56 14.48 12.59
C PRO A 115 -8.00 14.24 13.08
N GLY A 116 -8.47 15.00 14.07
CA GLY A 116 -9.83 14.88 14.62
C GLY A 116 -10.03 13.89 15.77
N GLY A 117 -9.00 13.14 16.18
CA GLY A 117 -9.02 12.22 17.34
C GLY A 117 -9.85 10.94 17.15
N GLY A 118 -9.82 10.06 18.16
CA GLY A 118 -10.59 8.80 18.27
C GLY A 118 -9.76 7.51 18.10
N PRO A 119 -10.40 6.33 17.94
CA PRO A 119 -9.74 5.03 18.10
C PRO A 119 -8.64 4.81 17.07
N VAL A 120 -7.44 4.63 17.59
CA VAL A 120 -6.24 4.22 16.87
C VAL A 120 -5.87 2.81 17.34
N SER A 121 -5.61 1.91 16.39
CA SER A 121 -5.00 0.62 16.66
C SER A 121 -3.58 0.57 16.11
N ILE A 122 -2.67 0.00 16.87
CA ILE A 122 -1.29 -0.26 16.46
C ILE A 122 -1.08 -1.75 16.53
N THR A 123 -0.75 -2.36 15.40
CA THR A 123 -0.41 -3.77 15.32
C THR A 123 1.09 -3.93 15.13
N VAL A 124 1.73 -4.58 16.10
CA VAL A 124 3.16 -4.91 16.07
C VAL A 124 3.31 -6.41 15.85
N ARG A 125 4.23 -6.77 14.95
CA ARG A 125 4.61 -8.18 14.70
C ARG A 125 6.01 -8.41 15.23
N ILE A 126 6.12 -9.35 16.16
CA ILE A 126 7.40 -9.75 16.77
C ILE A 126 7.77 -11.10 16.19
N SER A 127 8.91 -11.12 15.51
CA SER A 127 9.50 -12.32 14.89
C SER A 127 10.70 -12.79 15.72
N ASP A 128 11.27 -13.95 15.38
CA ASP A 128 12.47 -14.51 16.03
C ASP A 128 12.32 -14.82 17.53
N ILE A 129 11.12 -15.27 17.92
CA ILE A 129 10.78 -15.67 19.29
C ILE A 129 10.40 -17.16 19.36
N ASN A 130 10.49 -17.74 20.56
CA ASN A 130 10.06 -19.12 20.78
C ASN A 130 8.53 -19.24 20.83
N PRO A 131 7.94 -20.27 20.21
CA PRO A 131 6.50 -20.50 20.22
C PRO A 131 6.00 -20.80 21.65
N GLY A 132 4.80 -20.30 21.99
CA GLY A 132 4.17 -20.56 23.28
C GLY A 132 3.27 -19.43 23.77
N GLU A 133 3.02 -19.43 25.07
CA GLU A 133 2.25 -18.40 25.75
C GLU A 133 3.17 -17.29 26.29
N TRP A 134 2.72 -16.05 26.18
CA TRP A 134 3.51 -14.87 26.49
C TRP A 134 2.73 -13.91 27.39
N THR A 135 3.40 -13.38 28.40
CA THR A 135 2.93 -12.21 29.14
C THR A 135 3.60 -10.99 28.54
N VAL A 136 2.78 -10.04 28.08
CA VAL A 136 3.26 -8.80 27.46
C VAL A 136 2.82 -7.60 28.28
N THR A 137 3.75 -6.69 28.54
CA THR A 137 3.48 -5.41 29.17
C THR A 137 3.78 -4.29 28.18
N GLU A 138 2.86 -3.36 28.07
CA GLU A 138 2.97 -2.18 27.23
C GLU A 138 3.31 -0.94 28.06
N LYS A 139 4.16 -0.09 27.53
CA LYS A 139 4.47 1.22 28.12
C LYS A 139 4.58 2.26 27.02
N VAL A 140 3.64 3.21 27.01
CA VAL A 140 3.73 4.40 26.16
C VAL A 140 4.81 5.33 26.73
N LEU A 141 5.82 5.65 25.92
CA LEU A 141 6.86 6.60 26.27
C LEU A 141 6.48 7.96 25.69
N SER A 142 6.10 8.90 26.56
CA SER A 142 5.77 10.27 26.14
C SER A 142 6.96 10.94 25.43
N PRO A 143 6.75 11.64 24.31
CA PRO A 143 7.82 12.31 23.60
C PRO A 143 8.40 13.44 24.47
N GLY A 144 9.71 13.38 24.76
CA GLY A 144 10.48 14.55 25.22
C GLY A 144 11.01 14.56 26.66
N ARG A 145 11.61 13.48 27.18
CA ARG A 145 12.38 13.55 28.45
C ARG A 145 13.91 13.40 28.31
N SER A 146 14.44 12.91 27.19
CA SER A 146 15.90 12.66 27.09
C SER A 146 16.72 13.92 26.80
N GLU A 147 16.20 14.93 26.10
CA GLU A 147 16.99 16.15 25.79
C GLU A 147 16.77 17.32 26.76
N ARG A 148 15.63 17.40 27.46
CA ARG A 148 15.33 18.55 28.33
C ARG A 148 16.00 18.49 29.71
N ARG A 149 16.69 17.39 30.06
CA ARG A 149 17.38 17.23 31.35
C ARG A 149 18.72 17.97 31.46
N LYS A 150 19.11 18.76 30.45
CA LYS A 150 20.31 19.63 30.52
C LYS A 150 20.05 21.10 30.89
N ARG A 151 18.80 21.53 31.11
CA ARG A 151 18.52 22.87 31.67
C ARG A 151 17.72 22.74 32.95
N GLY A 152 18.39 22.99 34.08
CA GLY A 152 17.83 22.92 35.42
C GLY A 152 16.51 23.69 35.53
N GLY A 153 15.46 22.97 35.89
CA GLY A 153 14.14 23.49 36.19
C GLY A 153 13.42 22.47 37.07
N ARG A 154 12.85 22.94 38.18
CA ARG A 154 12.19 22.16 39.23
C ARG A 154 11.26 21.08 38.66
N ALA A 155 11.26 19.91 39.31
CA ALA A 155 10.38 18.79 39.03
C ALA A 155 8.90 19.21 39.20
N GLY A 156 8.27 19.62 38.11
CA GLY A 156 6.81 19.62 38.00
C GLY A 156 6.32 18.17 37.86
N ALA A 157 5.21 17.85 38.51
CA ALA A 157 4.57 16.54 38.49
C ALA A 157 4.50 15.95 37.08
N ASP A 158 4.67 14.63 36.97
CA ASP A 158 4.52 13.91 35.70
C ASP A 158 3.17 14.31 35.07
N PRO A 159 3.12 14.67 33.76
CA PRO A 159 1.84 14.82 33.09
C PRO A 159 1.13 13.48 33.18
N ALA A 160 -0.10 13.50 33.69
CA ALA A 160 -0.94 12.32 33.78
C ALA A 160 -0.93 11.57 32.42
N PRO A 161 -1.00 10.22 32.42
CA PRO A 161 -1.19 9.48 31.17
C PRO A 161 -2.34 10.12 30.40
N PRO A 162 -2.25 10.22 29.05
CA PRO A 162 -3.24 10.92 28.26
C PRO A 162 -4.63 10.41 28.66
N GLU A 163 -5.45 11.30 29.22
CA GLU A 163 -6.80 10.92 29.61
C GLU A 163 -7.53 10.42 28.37
N LEU A 164 -8.00 9.18 28.44
CA LEU A 164 -8.76 8.52 27.40
C LEU A 164 -10.10 9.27 27.26
N HIS A 165 -10.14 10.24 26.36
CA HIS A 165 -11.36 11.00 26.12
C HIS A 165 -12.30 10.24 25.19
N ARG A 166 -13.58 10.27 25.57
CA ARG A 166 -14.71 9.72 24.82
C ARG A 166 -14.67 10.21 23.37
N ALA A 167 -14.52 9.31 22.40
CA ALA A 167 -14.63 9.64 20.99
C ALA A 167 -16.03 10.19 20.66
N ALA A 168 -16.13 11.50 20.45
CA ALA A 168 -17.40 12.20 20.21
C ALA A 168 -18.07 11.87 18.86
N TRP A 169 -17.40 11.13 17.98
CA TRP A 169 -17.79 10.93 16.58
C TRP A 169 -18.29 9.53 16.25
N SER A 170 -18.36 8.60 17.21
CA SER A 170 -18.79 7.23 16.95
C SER A 170 -20.30 7.04 17.17
N LEU A 171 -21.01 6.61 16.11
CA LEU A 171 -22.40 6.13 16.20
C LEU A 171 -22.49 4.80 16.96
N HIS A 172 -21.45 3.96 16.88
CA HIS A 172 -21.31 2.76 17.71
C HIS A 172 -20.49 3.07 18.95
N ARG A 173 -21.20 3.27 20.08
CA ARG A 173 -20.64 3.49 21.42
C ARG A 173 -19.83 2.28 21.92
N ARG A 174 -18.66 2.01 21.34
CA ARG A 174 -17.70 1.05 21.90
C ARG A 174 -16.87 1.76 22.95
N LYS A 175 -16.99 1.32 24.20
CA LYS A 175 -16.04 1.69 25.27
C LYS A 175 -14.82 0.78 25.13
N LEU A 176 -13.63 1.38 25.01
CA LEU A 176 -12.37 0.66 25.24
C LEU A 176 -12.30 0.39 26.75
N ALA A 177 -12.33 -0.88 27.15
CA ALA A 177 -12.06 -1.28 28.52
C ALA A 177 -10.59 -1.74 28.59
N PRO A 178 -9.83 -1.35 29.63
CA PRO A 178 -8.52 -1.94 29.86
C PRO A 178 -8.70 -3.44 30.09
N GLU A 179 -8.27 -4.25 29.13
CA GLU A 179 -8.16 -5.69 29.32
C GLU A 179 -6.95 -5.93 30.24
N PRO A 180 -7.08 -6.75 31.31
CA PRO A 180 -5.92 -7.11 32.12
C PRO A 180 -4.85 -7.78 31.23
N PRO A 181 -3.56 -7.72 31.58
CA PRO A 181 -2.49 -8.31 30.77
C PRO A 181 -2.77 -9.79 30.53
N GLY A 182 -3.34 -10.09 29.37
CA GLY A 182 -3.75 -11.43 28.98
C GLY A 182 -2.55 -12.23 28.49
N LEU A 183 -2.62 -13.55 28.67
CA LEU A 183 -1.72 -14.47 28.00
C LEU A 183 -1.97 -14.40 26.50
N VAL A 184 -0.95 -14.01 25.74
CA VAL A 184 -1.00 -13.97 24.27
C VAL A 184 -0.26 -15.18 23.73
N LYS A 185 -0.88 -15.90 22.80
CA LYS A 185 -0.25 -17.04 22.11
C LYS A 185 0.44 -16.57 20.84
N THR A 186 1.58 -17.17 20.55
CA THR A 186 2.20 -17.04 19.23
C THR A 186 1.29 -17.63 18.16
N THR A 187 1.29 -17.00 16.99
CA THR A 187 0.46 -17.40 15.85
C THR A 187 1.30 -17.36 14.59
N VAL A 188 1.06 -18.28 13.68
CA VAL A 188 1.60 -18.20 12.32
C VAL A 188 1.10 -16.92 11.63
N ALA A 189 2.02 -16.19 10.99
CA ALA A 189 1.78 -14.86 10.40
C ALA A 189 0.49 -14.70 9.55
N PRO A 190 0.07 -15.65 8.69
CA PRO A 190 -1.16 -15.51 7.91
C PRO A 190 -2.45 -15.58 8.74
N PHE A 191 -2.42 -16.11 9.96
CA PHE A 191 -3.58 -16.23 10.84
C PHE A 191 -3.60 -15.17 11.94
N ALA A 192 -2.64 -14.25 11.94
CA ALA A 192 -2.62 -13.12 12.84
C ALA A 192 -3.85 -12.23 12.61
N LEU A 193 -4.67 -12.09 13.65
CA LEU A 193 -5.87 -11.25 13.61
C LEU A 193 -5.46 -9.78 13.76
N ILE A 194 -5.67 -9.02 12.70
CA ILE A 194 -5.44 -7.57 12.68
C ILE A 194 -6.80 -6.90 12.59
N PRO A 195 -7.09 -5.89 13.44
CA PRO A 195 -8.35 -5.18 13.38
C PRO A 195 -8.67 -4.63 11.98
N GLY A 196 -9.89 -4.90 11.52
CA GLY A 196 -10.37 -4.47 10.21
C GLY A 196 -9.89 -5.31 9.03
N LEU A 197 -9.04 -6.32 9.26
CA LEU A 197 -8.53 -7.18 8.20
C LEU A 197 -9.13 -8.58 8.26
N VAL A 198 -9.35 -9.14 7.07
CA VAL A 198 -9.81 -10.52 6.90
C VAL A 198 -8.72 -11.29 6.14
N PRO A 199 -8.02 -12.25 6.76
CA PRO A 199 -7.02 -13.05 6.08
C PRO A 199 -7.57 -13.72 4.82
N GLY A 200 -6.80 -13.69 3.71
CA GLY A 200 -7.18 -14.33 2.44
C GLY A 200 -8.27 -13.62 1.62
N ILE A 201 -8.95 -12.60 2.16
CA ILE A 201 -10.08 -11.93 1.48
C ILE A 201 -9.69 -11.29 0.15
N TYR A 202 -8.46 -10.77 0.04
CA TYR A 202 -7.96 -10.18 -1.19
C TYR A 202 -7.97 -11.20 -2.33
N PHE A 203 -7.47 -12.41 -2.08
CA PHE A 203 -7.42 -13.47 -3.09
C PHE A 203 -8.84 -13.93 -3.44
N ALA A 204 -9.70 -14.15 -2.44
CA ALA A 204 -11.09 -14.54 -2.66
C ALA A 204 -11.85 -13.52 -3.52
N MET A 205 -11.73 -12.23 -3.23
CA MET A 205 -12.37 -11.15 -3.98
C MET A 205 -11.76 -10.97 -5.38
N ALA A 206 -10.45 -11.18 -5.53
CA ALA A 206 -9.82 -11.16 -6.85
C ALA A 206 -10.33 -12.29 -7.75
N VAL A 207 -10.43 -13.52 -7.23
CA VAL A 207 -11.01 -14.67 -7.95
C VAL A 207 -12.48 -14.40 -8.29
N LEU A 208 -13.26 -13.90 -7.34
CA LEU A 208 -14.66 -13.54 -7.58
C LEU A 208 -14.79 -12.46 -8.67
N GLY A 209 -13.92 -11.45 -8.67
CA GLY A 209 -13.90 -10.41 -9.69
C GLY A 209 -13.53 -10.96 -11.08
N ILE A 210 -12.60 -11.91 -11.16
CA ILE A 210 -12.25 -12.61 -12.40
C ILE A 210 -13.45 -13.41 -12.93
N VAL A 211 -14.09 -14.21 -12.07
CA VAL A 211 -15.27 -15.00 -12.43
C VAL A 211 -16.40 -14.09 -12.91
N LEU A 212 -16.68 -13.01 -12.18
CA LEU A 212 -17.68 -12.00 -12.58
C LEU A 212 -17.34 -11.41 -13.95
N GLY A 213 -16.08 -11.04 -14.19
CA GLY A 213 -15.64 -10.50 -15.46
C GLY A 213 -15.85 -11.47 -16.63
N ILE A 214 -15.50 -12.75 -16.46
CA ILE A 214 -15.73 -13.80 -17.46
C ILE A 214 -17.23 -13.98 -17.71
N VAL A 215 -18.04 -14.07 -16.66
CA VAL A 215 -19.49 -14.27 -16.78
C VAL A 215 -20.12 -13.11 -17.55
N VAL A 216 -19.83 -11.87 -17.17
CA VAL A 216 -20.34 -10.67 -17.85
C VAL A 216 -19.91 -10.65 -19.32
N GLN A 217 -18.64 -10.87 -19.60
CA GLN A 217 -18.14 -10.90 -20.99
C GLN A 217 -18.81 -12.02 -21.81
N THR A 218 -19.02 -13.19 -21.21
CA THR A 218 -19.62 -14.34 -21.91
C THR A 218 -21.10 -14.12 -22.19
N VAL A 219 -21.84 -13.55 -21.23
CA VAL A 219 -23.25 -13.17 -21.41
C VAL A 219 -23.39 -12.12 -22.50
N LEU A 220 -22.53 -11.10 -22.49
CA LEU A 220 -22.52 -10.07 -23.53
C LEU A 220 -22.10 -10.63 -24.89
N ALA A 221 -21.15 -11.55 -24.94
CA ALA A 221 -20.80 -12.23 -26.18
C ALA A 221 -21.96 -13.05 -26.75
N ALA A 222 -22.72 -13.73 -25.90
CA ALA A 222 -23.94 -14.44 -26.32
C ALA A 222 -25.01 -13.47 -26.82
N HIS A 223 -25.19 -12.33 -26.16
CA HIS A 223 -26.11 -11.27 -26.56
C HIS A 223 -25.77 -10.69 -27.94
N GLU A 224 -24.48 -10.44 -28.20
CA GLU A 224 -23.98 -9.92 -29.49
C GLU A 224 -23.81 -11.01 -30.57
N GLY A 225 -24.30 -12.24 -30.33
CA GLY A 225 -24.23 -13.34 -31.32
C GLY A 225 -22.83 -13.88 -31.58
N LEU A 226 -21.85 -13.58 -30.74
CA LEU A 226 -20.50 -14.14 -30.84
C LEU A 226 -20.47 -15.61 -30.38
N PRO A 227 -19.62 -16.45 -30.99
CA PRO A 227 -19.54 -17.86 -30.64
C PRO A 227 -18.92 -18.02 -29.24
N VAL A 228 -19.76 -18.24 -28.23
CA VAL A 228 -19.37 -18.47 -26.82
C VAL A 228 -18.29 -19.56 -26.70
N GLY A 229 -18.40 -20.62 -27.51
CA GLY A 229 -17.42 -21.72 -27.55
C GLY A 229 -16.00 -21.31 -27.97
N ARG A 230 -15.81 -20.13 -28.56
CA ARG A 230 -14.49 -19.54 -28.84
C ARG A 230 -14.15 -18.40 -27.88
N THR A 231 -15.13 -17.58 -27.53
CA THR A 231 -14.92 -16.41 -26.66
C THR A 231 -14.53 -16.79 -25.24
N LEU A 232 -15.24 -17.75 -24.62
CA LEU A 232 -14.95 -18.19 -23.25
C LEU A 232 -13.54 -18.78 -23.09
N PRO A 233 -13.09 -19.77 -23.89
CA PRO A 233 -11.74 -20.31 -23.74
C PRO A 233 -10.65 -19.27 -24.04
N LEU A 234 -10.90 -18.32 -24.96
CA LEU A 234 -9.99 -17.20 -25.19
C LEU A 234 -9.83 -16.33 -23.94
N ALA A 235 -10.93 -15.95 -23.28
CA ALA A 235 -10.89 -15.16 -22.05
C ALA A 235 -10.12 -15.89 -20.93
N ILE A 236 -10.39 -17.19 -20.74
CA ILE A 236 -9.68 -18.03 -19.77
C ILE A 236 -8.18 -18.09 -20.09
N LEU A 237 -7.82 -18.34 -21.35
CA LEU A 237 -6.41 -18.41 -21.77
C LEU A 237 -5.69 -17.08 -21.57
N ALA A 238 -6.36 -15.95 -21.86
CA ALA A 238 -5.80 -14.62 -21.62
C ALA A 238 -5.55 -14.37 -20.13
N ILE A 239 -6.46 -14.77 -19.24
CA ILE A 239 -6.27 -14.65 -17.79
C ILE A 239 -5.13 -15.53 -17.31
N LEU A 240 -5.06 -16.78 -17.76
CA LEU A 240 -3.97 -17.71 -17.40
C LEU A 240 -2.61 -17.16 -17.86
N ALA A 241 -2.54 -16.68 -19.10
CA ALA A 241 -1.33 -16.05 -19.64
C ALA A 241 -0.95 -14.78 -18.88
N GLY A 242 -1.94 -13.99 -18.44
CA GLY A 242 -1.72 -12.86 -17.55
C GLY A 242 -1.13 -13.30 -16.21
N VAL A 243 -1.69 -14.29 -15.54
CA VAL A 243 -1.14 -14.80 -14.26
C VAL A 243 0.30 -15.30 -14.44
N ILE A 244 0.57 -16.07 -15.51
CA ILE A 244 1.92 -16.55 -15.83
C ILE A 244 2.86 -15.35 -16.11
N GLY A 245 2.43 -14.40 -16.93
CA GLY A 245 3.18 -13.20 -17.27
C GLY A 245 3.49 -12.36 -16.04
N ALA A 246 2.55 -12.24 -15.09
CA ALA A 246 2.73 -11.51 -13.85
C ALA A 246 3.86 -12.08 -12.99
N LYS A 247 3.97 -13.41 -12.93
CA LYS A 247 5.03 -14.10 -12.21
C LYS A 247 6.36 -14.01 -12.96
N LEU A 248 6.35 -14.25 -14.27
CA LEU A 248 7.56 -14.22 -15.09
C LEU A 248 8.21 -12.83 -15.06
N TRP A 249 7.41 -11.78 -15.20
CA TRP A 249 7.88 -10.40 -15.14
C TRP A 249 8.48 -10.06 -13.77
N PHE A 250 7.88 -10.53 -12.68
CA PHE A 250 8.43 -10.36 -11.33
C PHE A 250 9.79 -11.04 -11.20
N VAL A 251 9.92 -12.29 -11.66
CA VAL A 251 11.17 -13.07 -11.62
C VAL A 251 12.28 -12.40 -12.43
N VAL A 252 11.95 -11.83 -13.59
CA VAL A 252 12.92 -11.10 -14.43
C VAL A 252 13.43 -9.84 -13.71
N LEU A 253 12.54 -9.06 -13.11
CA LEU A 253 12.91 -7.84 -12.40
C LEU A 253 13.69 -8.10 -11.10
N HIS A 254 13.34 -9.16 -10.37
CA HIS A 254 13.89 -9.47 -9.04
C HIS A 254 14.84 -10.67 -9.10
N ARG A 255 15.65 -10.78 -10.16
CA ARG A 255 16.54 -11.92 -10.42
C ARG A 255 17.52 -12.25 -9.27
N ARG A 256 17.77 -11.28 -8.38
CA ARG A 256 18.66 -11.40 -7.21
C ARG A 256 17.93 -11.63 -5.88
N GLU A 257 16.62 -11.50 -5.83
CA GLU A 257 15.80 -11.69 -4.63
C GLU A 257 14.95 -12.96 -4.75
N ARG A 258 14.67 -13.64 -3.61
CA ARG A 258 14.01 -14.96 -3.57
C ARG A 258 12.71 -14.98 -4.41
N LEU A 259 12.62 -15.98 -5.29
CA LEU A 259 11.57 -16.24 -6.31
C LEU A 259 10.11 -16.36 -5.79
N ALA A 260 9.88 -16.33 -4.49
CA ALA A 260 8.62 -16.79 -3.90
C ALA A 260 7.52 -15.71 -3.86
N ASN A 261 7.83 -14.48 -3.46
CA ASN A 261 6.80 -13.58 -2.93
C ASN A 261 6.62 -12.29 -3.74
N GLY A 262 5.90 -12.39 -4.86
CA GLY A 262 5.52 -11.21 -5.63
C GLY A 262 4.91 -11.52 -6.99
N TRP A 263 4.17 -10.52 -7.50
CA TRP A 263 3.48 -10.51 -8.78
C TRP A 263 3.54 -9.11 -9.38
N CYS A 264 3.77 -9.00 -10.69
CA CYS A 264 3.82 -7.72 -11.38
C CYS A 264 2.59 -7.51 -12.27
N ILE A 265 1.85 -6.42 -12.02
CA ILE A 265 0.68 -6.06 -12.84
C ILE A 265 1.03 -5.81 -14.31
N GLN A 266 2.25 -5.33 -14.59
CA GLN A 266 2.74 -5.14 -15.96
C GLN A 266 2.81 -6.46 -16.72
N GLY A 267 3.33 -7.51 -16.08
CA GLY A 267 3.35 -8.85 -16.66
C GLY A 267 1.94 -9.43 -16.85
N LEU A 268 1.02 -9.13 -15.93
CA LEU A 268 -0.38 -9.53 -16.04
C LEU A 268 -1.05 -8.95 -17.27
N LEU A 269 -0.96 -7.63 -17.42
CA LEU A 269 -1.58 -6.90 -18.52
C LEU A 269 -0.96 -7.32 -19.86
N THR A 270 0.37 -7.38 -19.94
CA THR A 270 1.07 -7.77 -21.17
C THR A 270 0.71 -9.19 -21.59
N GLY A 271 0.74 -10.16 -20.68
CA GLY A 271 0.39 -11.55 -20.97
C GLY A 271 -1.05 -11.71 -21.43
N ALA A 272 -1.99 -11.04 -20.75
CA ALA A 272 -3.41 -11.10 -21.09
C ALA A 272 -3.69 -10.44 -22.45
N VAL A 273 -3.13 -9.25 -22.72
CA VAL A 273 -3.36 -8.52 -23.98
C VAL A 273 -2.76 -9.28 -25.16
N ILE A 274 -1.55 -9.84 -25.05
CA ILE A 274 -0.93 -10.61 -26.13
C ILE A 274 -1.81 -11.78 -26.54
N VAL A 275 -2.27 -12.57 -25.56
CA VAL A 275 -3.11 -13.73 -25.83
C VAL A 275 -4.50 -13.33 -26.31
N LEU A 276 -5.09 -12.27 -25.77
CA LEU A 276 -6.37 -11.77 -26.24
C LEU A 276 -6.31 -11.34 -27.71
N VAL A 277 -5.27 -10.59 -28.10
CA VAL A 277 -5.07 -10.11 -29.46
C VAL A 277 -4.78 -11.28 -30.40
N ALA A 278 -3.72 -12.06 -30.13
CA ALA A 278 -3.32 -13.19 -30.97
C ALA A 278 -4.43 -14.25 -31.07
N GLY A 279 -5.06 -14.58 -29.93
CA GLY A 279 -6.14 -15.54 -29.87
C GLY A 279 -7.41 -15.07 -30.56
N SER A 280 -7.71 -13.77 -30.58
CA SER A 280 -8.82 -13.22 -31.39
C SER A 280 -8.59 -13.43 -32.87
N PHE A 281 -7.36 -13.20 -33.37
CA PHE A 281 -7.01 -13.46 -34.77
C PHE A 281 -7.11 -14.96 -35.11
N VAL A 282 -6.56 -15.83 -34.26
CA VAL A 282 -6.62 -17.30 -34.48
C VAL A 282 -8.06 -17.82 -34.43
N ALA A 283 -8.87 -17.31 -33.50
CA ALA A 283 -10.29 -17.69 -33.35
C ALA A 283 -11.21 -17.04 -34.38
N ARG A 284 -10.68 -16.15 -35.24
CA ARG A 284 -11.42 -15.32 -36.22
C ARG A 284 -12.55 -14.52 -35.57
N LEU A 285 -12.26 -13.92 -34.43
CA LEU A 285 -13.17 -13.03 -33.70
C LEU A 285 -12.83 -11.58 -34.02
N ASN A 286 -13.85 -10.71 -34.07
CA ASN A 286 -13.64 -9.28 -34.18
C ASN A 286 -13.00 -8.77 -32.88
N LEU A 287 -11.72 -8.40 -32.95
CA LEU A 287 -10.97 -7.92 -31.79
C LEU A 287 -11.62 -6.70 -31.13
N GLY A 288 -12.09 -5.73 -31.93
CA GLY A 288 -12.75 -4.53 -31.41
C GLY A 288 -13.99 -4.87 -30.58
N THR A 289 -14.84 -5.76 -31.10
CA THR A 289 -16.00 -6.26 -30.35
C THR A 289 -15.57 -6.97 -29.07
N ILE A 290 -14.58 -7.86 -29.12
CA ILE A 290 -14.11 -8.58 -27.92
C ILE A 290 -13.57 -7.60 -26.85
N LEU A 291 -12.84 -6.56 -27.27
CA LEU A 291 -12.33 -5.53 -26.37
C LEU A 291 -13.49 -4.79 -25.68
N ASP A 292 -14.50 -4.37 -26.43
CA ASP A 292 -15.66 -3.66 -25.88
C ASP A 292 -16.46 -4.52 -24.90
N LEU A 293 -16.67 -5.80 -25.22
CA LEU A 293 -17.36 -6.73 -24.31
C LEU A 293 -16.53 -7.05 -23.06
N THR A 294 -15.21 -6.87 -23.12
CA THR A 294 -14.34 -7.01 -21.96
C THR A 294 -14.51 -5.84 -20.99
N ALA A 295 -14.86 -4.64 -21.46
CA ALA A 295 -14.86 -3.43 -20.63
C ALA A 295 -15.79 -3.53 -19.40
N PRO A 296 -17.09 -3.89 -19.53
CA PRO A 296 -17.99 -3.99 -18.39
C PRO A 296 -17.48 -4.99 -17.34
N GLY A 297 -17.11 -6.19 -17.79
CA GLY A 297 -16.61 -7.26 -16.93
C GLY A 297 -15.31 -6.91 -16.21
N LEU A 298 -14.37 -6.26 -16.91
CA LEU A 298 -13.10 -5.80 -16.34
C LEU A 298 -13.31 -4.80 -15.20
N PHE A 299 -14.15 -3.78 -15.42
CA PHE A 299 -14.39 -2.72 -14.44
C PHE A 299 -15.22 -3.21 -13.25
N MET A 300 -16.23 -4.06 -13.47
CA MET A 300 -16.98 -4.70 -12.39
C MET A 300 -16.09 -5.64 -11.56
N GLY A 301 -15.24 -6.44 -12.21
CA GLY A 301 -14.26 -7.29 -11.54
C GLY A 301 -13.26 -6.48 -10.70
N MET A 302 -12.78 -5.35 -11.22
CA MET A 302 -11.94 -4.42 -10.45
C MET A 302 -12.66 -3.82 -9.24
N ALA A 303 -13.94 -3.50 -9.35
CA ALA A 303 -14.74 -3.02 -8.21
C ALA A 303 -14.81 -4.06 -7.08
N VAL A 304 -15.06 -5.33 -7.42
CA VAL A 304 -15.03 -6.43 -6.45
C VAL A 304 -13.63 -6.56 -5.82
N GLY A 305 -12.56 -6.49 -6.62
CA GLY A 305 -11.19 -6.51 -6.11
C GLY A 305 -10.88 -5.38 -5.12
N ARG A 306 -11.49 -4.20 -5.29
CA ARG A 306 -11.32 -3.06 -4.35
C ARG A 306 -11.95 -3.31 -2.98
N VAL A 307 -13.01 -4.11 -2.90
CA VAL A 307 -13.54 -4.61 -1.61
C VAL A 307 -12.46 -5.44 -0.91
N GLY A 308 -11.81 -6.33 -1.65
CA GLY A 308 -10.67 -7.12 -1.16
C GLY A 308 -9.52 -6.24 -0.66
N CYS A 309 -9.17 -5.17 -1.38
CA CYS A 309 -8.14 -4.22 -0.93
C CYS A 309 -8.48 -3.55 0.41
N PHE A 310 -9.75 -3.18 0.62
CA PHE A 310 -10.21 -2.54 1.85
C PHE A 310 -10.01 -3.45 3.06
N PHE A 311 -10.45 -4.71 2.97
CA PHE A 311 -10.32 -5.71 4.04
C PHE A 311 -8.95 -6.38 4.13
N ALA A 312 -8.05 -6.13 3.18
CA ALA A 312 -6.65 -6.54 3.26
C ALA A 312 -5.74 -5.44 3.81
N GLY A 313 -6.27 -4.22 3.99
CA GLY A 313 -5.51 -3.07 4.46
C GLY A 313 -4.47 -2.56 3.46
N CYS A 314 -4.68 -2.76 2.15
CA CYS A 314 -3.79 -2.22 1.13
C CYS A 314 -4.40 -0.98 0.45
N CYS A 315 -3.54 -0.13 -0.15
CA CYS A 315 -3.95 1.09 -0.85
C CYS A 315 -4.77 2.08 0.01
N SER A 316 -4.42 2.20 1.29
CA SER A 316 -5.16 3.02 2.26
C SER A 316 -5.02 4.52 2.00
N GLY A 317 -6.08 5.25 2.35
CA GLY A 317 -6.10 6.71 2.28
C GLY A 317 -5.26 7.36 3.38
N ARG A 318 -5.00 8.65 3.21
CA ARG A 318 -4.37 9.47 4.25
C ARG A 318 -5.28 9.53 5.49
N PRO A 319 -4.71 9.52 6.71
CA PRO A 319 -5.45 9.81 7.91
C PRO A 319 -6.18 11.16 7.83
N THR A 320 -7.42 11.25 8.36
CA THR A 320 -8.25 12.45 8.21
C THR A 320 -9.24 12.67 9.36
N ALA A 321 -9.52 13.95 9.63
CA ALA A 321 -10.57 14.41 10.54
C ALA A 321 -11.93 14.54 9.86
N SER A 322 -11.94 14.46 8.53
CA SER A 322 -13.12 14.71 7.71
C SER A 322 -14.29 13.81 8.13
N ARG A 323 -15.52 14.33 8.11
CA ARG A 323 -16.75 13.56 8.38
C ARG A 323 -16.89 12.32 7.50
N TRP A 324 -16.25 12.34 6.32
CA TRP A 324 -16.23 11.27 5.34
C TRP A 324 -15.17 10.20 5.61
N GLY A 325 -14.34 10.38 6.64
CA GLY A 325 -13.29 9.42 7.00
C GLY A 325 -13.89 8.14 7.58
N VAL A 326 -13.42 6.99 7.07
CA VAL A 326 -13.80 5.65 7.52
C VAL A 326 -12.61 5.02 8.23
N TRP A 327 -12.88 4.31 9.33
CA TRP A 327 -11.84 3.58 10.04
C TRP A 327 -11.34 2.42 9.18
N SER A 328 -10.04 2.41 8.88
CA SER A 328 -9.38 1.31 8.15
C SER A 328 -7.93 1.16 8.59
N SER A 329 -7.44 -0.07 8.50
CA SER A 329 -6.08 -0.46 8.88
C SER A 329 -5.20 -0.67 7.67
N ASP A 330 -3.91 -0.33 7.76
CA ASP A 330 -2.90 -0.59 6.74
C ASP A 330 -1.98 -1.77 7.11
N MET A 331 -2.51 -2.75 7.86
CA MET A 331 -1.81 -3.85 8.53
C MET A 331 -0.96 -3.45 9.74
N ARG A 332 -0.61 -2.17 9.90
CA ARG A 332 0.22 -1.68 11.02
C ARG A 332 -0.52 -0.68 11.90
N ILE A 333 -1.27 0.23 11.28
CA ILE A 333 -1.96 1.34 11.93
C ILE A 333 -3.42 1.42 11.44
N GLY A 334 -4.35 1.17 12.34
CA GLY A 334 -5.79 1.36 12.15
C GLY A 334 -6.22 2.72 12.63
N VAL A 335 -6.64 3.59 11.70
CA VAL A 335 -7.10 4.96 12.02
C VAL A 335 -8.23 5.36 11.08
N ARG A 336 -8.85 6.51 11.38
CA ARG A 336 -9.78 7.15 10.45
C ARG A 336 -9.04 7.68 9.22
N ARG A 337 -9.37 7.16 8.04
CA ARG A 337 -8.71 7.48 6.77
C ARG A 337 -9.73 7.94 5.73
N LEU A 338 -9.25 8.71 4.75
CA LEU A 338 -10.05 8.96 3.54
C LEU A 338 -10.36 7.61 2.87
N PRO A 339 -11.61 7.33 2.48
CA PRO A 339 -12.02 6.01 1.99
C PRO A 339 -11.62 5.82 0.52
N THR A 340 -10.32 5.94 0.19
CA THR A 340 -9.80 5.86 -1.17
C THR A 340 -10.12 4.54 -1.85
N GLN A 341 -10.11 3.42 -1.11
CA GLN A 341 -10.50 2.12 -1.67
C GLN A 341 -11.96 2.09 -2.10
N LEU A 342 -12.87 2.71 -1.34
CA LEU A 342 -14.29 2.80 -1.68
C LEU A 342 -14.55 3.79 -2.82
N LEU A 343 -13.77 4.87 -2.91
CA LEU A 343 -13.82 5.79 -4.06
C LEU A 343 -13.38 5.08 -5.34
N GLU A 344 -12.29 4.30 -5.31
CA GLU A 344 -11.85 3.52 -6.46
C GLU A 344 -12.81 2.39 -6.83
N LEU A 345 -13.45 1.76 -5.83
CA LEU A 345 -14.55 0.82 -6.05
C LEU A 345 -15.69 1.50 -6.79
N THR A 346 -16.17 2.63 -6.28
CA THR A 346 -17.32 3.37 -6.84
C THR A 346 -17.02 3.83 -8.26
N LEU A 347 -15.80 4.31 -8.51
CA LEU A 347 -15.33 4.67 -9.84
C LEU A 347 -15.32 3.45 -10.78
N ALA A 348 -14.71 2.33 -10.37
CA ALA A 348 -14.66 1.13 -11.19
C ALA A 348 -16.07 0.59 -11.49
N LEU A 349 -16.94 0.51 -10.48
CA LEU A 349 -18.32 0.06 -10.65
C LEU A 349 -19.10 0.99 -11.56
N GLY A 350 -18.99 2.32 -11.37
CA GLY A 350 -19.66 3.31 -12.21
C GLY A 350 -19.23 3.22 -13.68
N VAL A 351 -17.93 3.08 -13.94
CA VAL A 351 -17.42 2.88 -15.31
C VAL A 351 -17.89 1.54 -15.89
N GLY A 352 -17.90 0.46 -15.11
CA GLY A 352 -18.37 -0.84 -15.56
C GLY A 352 -19.87 -0.88 -15.87
N VAL A 353 -20.70 -0.25 -15.02
CA VAL A 353 -22.14 -0.13 -15.24
C VAL A 353 -22.44 0.79 -16.43
N ALA A 354 -21.71 1.90 -16.57
CA ALA A 354 -21.84 2.77 -17.74
C ALA A 354 -21.47 2.04 -19.03
N ALA A 355 -20.37 1.29 -19.04
CA ALA A 355 -19.98 0.47 -20.19
C ALA A 355 -21.03 -0.61 -20.48
N LEU A 356 -21.58 -1.25 -19.45
CA LEU A 356 -22.68 -2.21 -19.62
C LEU A 356 -23.93 -1.56 -20.23
N ALA A 357 -24.30 -0.37 -19.77
CA ALA A 357 -25.44 0.35 -20.33
C ALA A 357 -25.19 0.75 -21.80
N VAL A 358 -23.98 1.20 -22.13
CA VAL A 358 -23.61 1.57 -23.50
C VAL A 358 -23.70 0.36 -24.43
N ILE A 359 -23.12 -0.79 -24.05
CA ILE A 359 -23.18 -2.00 -24.89
C ILE A 359 -24.63 -2.48 -25.09
N LEU A 360 -25.47 -2.44 -24.06
CA LEU A 360 -26.86 -2.91 -24.16
C LEU A 360 -27.75 -1.98 -25.00
N VAL A 361 -27.42 -0.69 -25.09
CA VAL A 361 -28.23 0.30 -25.83
C VAL A 361 -27.71 0.54 -27.25
N HIS A 362 -26.39 0.57 -27.43
CA HIS A 362 -25.76 0.99 -28.69
C HIS A 362 -24.94 -0.13 -29.35
N GLY A 363 -24.71 -1.25 -28.66
CA GLY A 363 -23.83 -2.31 -29.14
C GLY A 363 -22.34 -1.95 -29.05
N PRO A 364 -21.46 -2.81 -29.59
CA PRO A 364 -20.01 -2.63 -29.60
C PRO A 364 -19.59 -1.50 -30.56
N ALA A 365 -18.50 -0.82 -30.20
CA ALA A 365 -17.94 0.35 -30.90
C ALA A 365 -16.49 0.09 -31.38
N SER A 366 -16.23 -1.13 -31.88
CA SER A 366 -14.93 -1.54 -32.45
C SER A 366 -13.71 -1.29 -31.54
N GLY A 367 -13.87 -1.42 -30.22
CA GLY A 367 -12.81 -1.26 -29.23
C GLY A 367 -12.81 0.10 -28.53
N ALA A 368 -13.59 1.06 -29.02
CA ALA A 368 -13.65 2.41 -28.46
C ALA A 368 -14.18 2.42 -27.03
N LEU A 369 -15.15 1.56 -26.71
CA LEU A 369 -15.74 1.51 -25.37
C LEU A 369 -14.70 1.14 -24.31
N LEU A 370 -13.82 0.17 -24.60
CA LEU A 370 -12.75 -0.20 -23.69
C LEU A 370 -11.71 0.93 -23.52
N VAL A 371 -11.34 1.58 -24.63
CA VAL A 371 -10.35 2.68 -24.62
C VAL A 371 -10.89 3.86 -23.83
N GLY A 372 -12.09 4.34 -24.15
CA GLY A 372 -12.77 5.42 -23.43
C GLY A 372 -12.96 5.11 -21.95
N ALA A 373 -13.46 3.92 -21.61
CA ALA A 373 -13.65 3.51 -20.22
C ALA A 373 -12.32 3.47 -19.43
N THR A 374 -11.25 2.96 -20.05
CA THR A 374 -9.90 2.93 -19.46
C THR A 374 -9.32 4.33 -19.29
N ALA A 375 -9.53 5.22 -20.25
CA ALA A 375 -9.10 6.60 -20.18
C ALA A 375 -9.81 7.35 -19.04
N VAL A 376 -11.15 7.25 -18.97
CA VAL A 376 -11.96 7.86 -17.90
C VAL A 376 -11.54 7.35 -16.53
N TYR A 377 -11.44 6.03 -16.35
CA TYR A 377 -11.00 5.44 -15.09
C TYR A 377 -9.59 5.94 -14.70
N THR A 378 -8.65 5.94 -15.65
CA THR A 378 -7.27 6.35 -15.39
C THR A 378 -7.19 7.81 -14.99
N LEU A 379 -7.94 8.69 -15.66
CA LEU A 379 -7.97 10.12 -15.39
C LEU A 379 -8.50 10.42 -13.99
N ILE A 380 -9.68 9.90 -13.65
CA ILE A 380 -10.28 10.13 -12.32
C ILE A 380 -9.43 9.49 -11.23
N ARG A 381 -8.85 8.32 -11.51
CA ARG A 381 -7.95 7.63 -10.57
C ARG A 381 -6.71 8.47 -10.25
N GLN A 382 -6.18 9.29 -11.16
CA GLN A 382 -5.07 10.20 -10.81
C GLN A 382 -5.45 11.16 -9.69
N GLY A 383 -6.69 11.66 -9.68
CA GLY A 383 -7.21 12.47 -8.58
C GLY A 383 -7.28 11.70 -7.26
N ILE A 384 -7.75 10.44 -7.28
CA ILE A 384 -7.84 9.60 -6.08
C ILE A 384 -6.45 9.26 -5.51
N LEU A 385 -5.43 9.10 -6.37
CA LEU A 385 -4.05 8.83 -5.93
C LEU A 385 -3.49 9.95 -5.04
N LEU A 386 -3.94 11.20 -5.18
CA LEU A 386 -3.53 12.32 -4.31
C LEU A 386 -4.00 12.13 -2.86
N LEU A 387 -5.08 11.38 -2.67
CA LEU A 387 -5.70 11.11 -1.38
C LEU A 387 -5.10 9.89 -0.66
N ARG A 388 -4.23 9.11 -1.33
CA ARG A 388 -3.60 7.91 -0.77
C ARG A 388 -2.47 8.25 0.21
N ALA A 389 -2.28 7.40 1.22
CA ALA A 389 -1.21 7.53 2.20
C ALA A 389 0.18 7.37 1.56
N GLU A 390 0.33 6.36 0.70
CA GLU A 390 1.52 6.16 -0.11
C GLU A 390 1.49 7.08 -1.33
N GLN A 391 2.01 8.29 -1.18
CA GLN A 391 2.19 9.19 -2.32
C GLN A 391 3.38 8.71 -3.16
N ARG A 392 3.15 8.55 -4.48
CA ARG A 392 4.25 8.34 -5.41
C ARG A 392 5.11 9.61 -5.43
N LYS A 393 6.38 9.49 -5.08
CA LYS A 393 7.34 10.61 -5.04
C LYS A 393 7.79 11.11 -6.43
N SER A 394 7.17 10.63 -7.51
CA SER A 394 7.51 11.06 -8.87
C SER A 394 6.71 12.30 -9.25
N LEU A 395 7.42 13.39 -9.54
CA LEU A 395 6.84 14.64 -10.03
C LEU A 395 6.29 14.54 -11.45
N VAL A 396 6.80 13.61 -12.26
CA VAL A 396 6.50 13.50 -13.70
C VAL A 396 5.51 12.39 -14.02
N GLY A 397 5.52 11.29 -13.26
CA GLY A 397 4.70 10.10 -13.55
C GLY A 397 3.18 10.38 -13.58
N PRO A 398 2.58 10.86 -12.49
CA PRO A 398 1.15 11.15 -12.44
C PRO A 398 0.64 12.11 -13.54
N PRO A 399 1.25 13.29 -13.77
CA PRO A 399 0.76 14.21 -14.82
C PRO A 399 0.94 13.62 -16.21
N LEU A 400 2.01 12.86 -16.48
CA LEU A 400 2.19 12.17 -17.76
C LEU A 400 1.07 11.14 -18.00
N THR A 401 0.73 10.34 -16.98
CA THR A 401 -0.37 9.37 -17.10
C THR A 401 -1.74 10.04 -17.26
N ALA A 402 -1.96 11.20 -16.63
CA ALA A 402 -3.17 11.99 -16.84
C ALA A 402 -3.24 12.53 -18.27
N ALA A 403 -2.15 13.10 -18.79
CA ALA A 403 -2.08 13.62 -20.14
C ALA A 403 -2.31 12.51 -21.18
N ALA A 404 -1.69 11.34 -21.01
CA ALA A 404 -1.92 10.19 -21.87
C ALA A 404 -3.39 9.73 -21.86
N ALA A 405 -4.04 9.73 -20.69
CA ALA A 405 -5.46 9.41 -20.59
C ALA A 405 -6.35 10.44 -21.29
N VAL A 406 -6.04 11.75 -21.19
CA VAL A 406 -6.77 12.80 -21.91
C VAL A 406 -6.61 12.63 -23.43
N VAL A 407 -5.38 12.41 -23.90
CA VAL A 407 -5.12 12.18 -25.34
C VAL A 407 -5.89 10.97 -25.85
N ALA A 408 -5.85 9.86 -25.11
CA ALA A 408 -6.61 8.67 -25.45
C ALA A 408 -8.12 8.94 -25.52
N LEU A 409 -8.67 9.68 -24.55
CA LEU A 409 -10.09 10.02 -24.51
C LEU A 409 -10.52 10.93 -25.67
N LEU A 410 -9.70 11.92 -26.02
CA LEU A 410 -9.97 12.80 -27.16
C LEU A 410 -9.88 12.07 -28.49
N ALA A 411 -8.88 11.19 -28.65
CA ALA A 411 -8.74 10.35 -29.83
C ALA A 411 -9.93 9.38 -29.99
N ASP A 412 -10.37 8.78 -28.88
CA ASP A 412 -11.52 7.89 -28.83
C ASP A 412 -12.83 8.60 -29.19
N ALA A 413 -13.08 9.78 -28.60
CA ALA A 413 -14.23 10.61 -28.95
C ALA A 413 -14.21 11.04 -30.43
N GLY A 414 -13.03 11.39 -30.95
CA GLY A 414 -12.84 11.70 -32.37
C GLY A 414 -13.13 10.50 -33.27
N PHE A 415 -12.65 9.30 -32.91
CA PHE A 415 -12.91 8.06 -33.63
C PHE A 415 -14.41 7.74 -33.66
N VAL A 416 -15.09 7.78 -32.51
CA VAL A 416 -16.53 7.54 -32.42
C VAL A 416 -17.32 8.56 -33.27
N ALA A 417 -16.95 9.84 -33.24
CA ALA A 417 -17.59 10.87 -34.07
C ALA A 417 -17.36 10.66 -35.58
N LEU A 418 -16.17 10.20 -35.97
CA LEU A 418 -15.86 9.88 -37.37
C LEU A 418 -16.66 8.67 -37.88
N VAL A 419 -16.79 7.64 -37.05
CA VAL A 419 -17.63 6.47 -37.35
C VAL A 419 -19.11 6.88 -37.44
N ALA A 420 -19.60 7.67 -36.48
CA ALA A 420 -20.98 8.15 -36.48
C ALA A 420 -21.32 9.09 -37.67
N SER A 421 -20.33 9.81 -38.19
CA SER A 421 -20.48 10.67 -39.37
C SER A 421 -20.34 9.93 -40.70
N GLY A 422 -20.15 8.60 -40.69
CA GLY A 422 -20.00 7.79 -41.90
C GLY A 422 -18.69 8.05 -42.66
N ARG A 423 -17.70 8.67 -42.01
CA ARG A 423 -16.42 9.06 -42.63
C ARG A 423 -15.33 8.00 -42.51
N VAL A 424 -15.65 6.86 -41.90
CA VAL A 424 -14.76 5.69 -41.75
C VAL A 424 -15.50 4.50 -42.35
N LEU A 425 -15.00 4.02 -43.50
CA LEU A 425 -15.42 2.80 -44.18
C LEU A 425 -14.35 1.74 -44.00
#